data_AF-A0A1I6HTF5-F1
#
_entry.id   AF-A0A1I6HTF5-F1
#
_cell.length_a   1.000
_cell.length_b   1.000
_cell.length_c   1.000
_cell.angle_alpha   90.00
_cell.angle_beta   90.00
_cell.angle_gamma   90.00
#
_symmetry.space_group_name_H-M   'P 1'
#
loop_
_entity.id
_entity.type
_entity.pdbx_description
1 polymer ?
#
loop_
_entity_poly.entity_id
_entity_poly.type
_entity_poly.pdbx_seq_one_letter_code
_entity_poly.pdbx_strand_id
1 'polypeptide(L)'
;MTDHADAPDDGDTFGVGIHVTEENLQFVVHVPSDIDSAWTDPEEFQRLVERVVWDRLEQRPVLRAIAADSSPGETVTLGRVTLRPDGTVVEAELSPPTTDA
;
A
#
# COMPACT_ATOMS: atom_id res chain seq x y z
N MET A 1 10.06 3.31 32.17
CA MET A 1 9.42 2.32 31.31
C MET A 1 8.60 3.07 30.27
N THR A 2 9.28 3.60 29.26
CA THR A 2 8.76 3.74 27.89
C THR A 2 10.02 3.65 27.04
N ASP A 3 10.32 2.43 26.61
CA ASP A 3 11.24 2.18 25.50
C ASP A 3 10.48 2.64 24.26
N HIS A 4 10.65 3.90 23.89
CA HIS A 4 10.27 4.37 22.57
C HIS A 4 11.55 4.22 21.76
N ALA A 5 11.66 3.08 21.08
CA ALA A 5 12.79 2.74 20.25
C ALA A 5 12.99 3.86 19.21
N ASP A 6 13.92 4.75 19.52
CA ASP A 6 14.62 5.58 18.55
C ASP A 6 15.47 4.60 17.72
N ALA A 7 14.86 4.05 16.70
CA ALA A 7 15.57 3.42 15.60
C ALA A 7 15.61 4.47 14.48
N PRO A 8 16.71 5.23 14.36
CA PRO A 8 16.84 6.18 13.28
C PRO A 8 17.04 5.38 11.97
N ASP A 9 16.11 5.54 11.02
CA ASP A 9 16.13 5.04 9.62
C ASP A 9 15.24 3.85 9.21
N ASP A 10 14.26 3.41 10.01
CA ASP A 10 13.38 2.27 9.62
C ASP A 10 12.32 2.56 8.53
N GLY A 11 12.16 3.82 8.10
CA GLY A 11 11.18 4.19 7.08
C GLY A 11 9.74 4.23 7.58
N ASP A 12 8.87 4.83 6.78
CA ASP A 12 7.46 5.02 7.08
C ASP A 12 6.63 3.85 6.55
N THR A 13 5.69 3.35 7.36
CA THR A 13 4.76 2.28 6.96
C THR A 13 3.50 2.86 6.33
N PHE A 14 3.20 2.47 5.10
CA PHE A 14 2.01 2.84 4.35
C PHE A 14 1.10 1.63 4.12
N GLY A 15 -0.18 1.79 4.43
CA GLY A 15 -1.19 0.81 4.06
C GLY A 15 -1.51 0.94 2.57
N VAL A 16 -1.59 -0.17 1.84
CA VAL A 16 -1.96 -0.16 0.42
C VAL A 16 -3.20 -0.99 0.19
N GLY A 17 -4.06 -0.54 -0.70
CA GLY A 17 -5.31 -1.22 -1.01
C GLY A 17 -5.90 -0.78 -2.35
N ILE A 18 -6.98 -1.46 -2.73
CA ILE A 18 -7.79 -1.11 -3.88
C ILE A 18 -9.17 -0.70 -3.37
N HIS A 19 -9.53 0.53 -3.65
CA HIS A 19 -10.90 1.00 -3.49
C HIS A 19 -11.73 0.59 -4.71
N VAL A 20 -12.77 -0.20 -4.46
CA VAL A 20 -13.70 -0.67 -5.47
C VAL A 20 -14.79 0.38 -5.60
N THR A 21 -14.91 1.00 -6.76
CA THR A 21 -16.05 1.86 -7.09
C THR A 21 -17.06 1.10 -7.93
N GLU A 22 -18.20 1.73 -8.20
CA GLU A 22 -19.29 1.15 -9.00
C GLU A 22 -18.85 0.66 -10.39
N GLU A 23 -17.81 1.28 -10.96
CA GLU A 23 -17.37 1.01 -12.33
C GLU A 23 -15.86 0.73 -12.45
N ASN A 24 -15.07 1.01 -11.42
CA ASN A 24 -13.60 1.00 -11.51
C ASN A 24 -12.91 0.53 -10.23
N LEU A 25 -11.64 0.19 -10.36
CA LEU A 25 -10.75 -0.15 -9.24
C LEU A 25 -9.69 0.94 -9.11
N GLN A 26 -9.61 1.58 -7.94
CA GLN A 26 -8.67 2.65 -7.67
C GLN A 26 -7.61 2.20 -6.68
N PHE A 27 -6.34 2.35 -7.02
CA PHE A 27 -5.26 2.09 -6.09
C PHE A 27 -5.20 3.23 -5.06
N VAL A 28 -5.34 2.87 -3.78
CA VAL A 28 -5.33 3.81 -2.66
C VAL A 28 -4.19 3.49 -1.71
N VAL A 29 -3.56 4.54 -1.20
CA VAL A 29 -2.52 4.45 -0.19
C VAL A 29 -3.02 5.15 1.06
N HIS A 30 -3.13 4.40 2.14
CA HIS A 30 -3.46 4.90 3.47
C HIS A 30 -2.17 5.37 4.14
N VAL A 31 -2.05 6.69 4.26
CA VAL A 31 -0.98 7.38 4.98
C VAL A 31 -1.42 7.56 6.43
N PRO A 32 -0.75 6.93 7.43
CA PRO A 32 -1.04 7.23 8.82
C PRO A 32 -0.72 8.70 9.15
N SER A 33 -1.54 9.30 10.00
CA SER A 33 -1.46 10.72 10.36
C SER A 33 -0.17 11.11 11.09
N ASP A 34 0.56 10.14 11.63
CA ASP A 34 1.80 10.31 12.39
C ASP A 34 3.07 10.28 11.51
N ILE A 35 2.94 10.30 10.18
CA ILE A 35 4.10 10.31 9.27
C ILE A 35 4.74 11.70 9.23
N ASP A 36 6.06 11.71 9.42
CA ASP A 36 6.88 12.89 9.18
C ASP A 36 6.77 13.29 7.71
N SER A 37 6.37 14.54 7.45
CA SER A 37 6.00 15.07 6.11
C SER A 37 7.16 15.18 5.11
N ALA A 38 8.18 14.32 5.20
CA ALA A 38 9.31 14.23 4.28
C ALA A 38 8.89 13.83 2.85
N TRP A 39 7.72 13.22 2.70
CA TRP A 39 7.10 12.87 1.42
C TRP A 39 6.54 14.12 0.73
N THR A 40 7.44 14.88 0.12
CA THR A 40 7.16 16.21 -0.45
C THR A 40 6.36 16.14 -1.75
N ASP A 41 6.51 15.03 -2.50
CA ASP A 41 5.89 14.84 -3.81
C ASP A 41 4.88 13.68 -3.79
N PRO A 42 3.57 13.95 -3.64
CA PRO A 42 2.55 12.90 -3.53
C PRO A 42 2.42 12.07 -4.81
N GLU A 43 2.63 12.66 -5.98
CA GLU A 43 2.60 11.93 -7.26
C GLU A 43 3.77 10.97 -7.42
N GLU A 44 4.99 11.38 -7.05
CA GLU A 44 6.17 10.49 -7.11
C GLU A 44 6.03 9.36 -6.10
N PHE A 45 5.62 9.68 -4.87
CA PHE A 45 5.30 8.71 -3.84
C PHE A 45 4.29 7.68 -4.33
N GLN A 46 3.15 8.13 -4.86
CA GLN A 46 2.09 7.23 -5.32
C GLN A 46 2.60 6.28 -6.41
N ARG A 47 3.34 6.79 -7.40
CA ARG A 47 3.93 5.97 -8.47
C ARG A 47 4.97 4.98 -7.94
N LEU A 48 5.75 5.38 -6.94
CA LEU A 48 6.77 4.53 -6.35
C LEU A 48 6.14 3.36 -5.57
N VAL A 49 5.19 3.66 -4.69
CA VAL A 49 4.41 2.66 -3.95
C VAL A 49 3.73 1.71 -4.92
N GLU A 50 3.03 2.26 -5.91
CA GLU A 50 2.32 1.46 -6.91
C GLU A 50 3.28 0.52 -7.66
N ARG A 51 4.44 1.02 -8.10
CA ARG A 51 5.47 0.19 -8.74
C ARG A 51 5.95 -0.91 -7.80
N VAL A 52 6.26 -0.60 -6.55
CA VAL A 52 6.76 -1.57 -5.57
C VAL A 52 5.73 -2.66 -5.30
N VAL A 53 4.46 -2.29 -5.15
CA VAL A 53 3.37 -3.25 -4.97
C VAL A 53 3.24 -4.14 -6.20
N TRP A 54 3.27 -3.58 -7.41
CA TRP A 54 3.15 -4.37 -8.65
C TRP A 54 4.41 -5.14 -9.04
N ASP A 55 5.57 -4.81 -8.48
CA ASP A 55 6.79 -5.59 -8.59
C ASP A 55 6.71 -6.88 -7.75
N ARG A 56 5.98 -6.83 -6.62
CA ARG A 56 5.77 -7.97 -5.72
C ARG A 56 4.51 -8.77 -6.02
N LEU A 57 3.44 -8.10 -6.45
CA LEU A 57 2.15 -8.69 -6.78
C LEU A 57 1.84 -8.44 -8.26
N GLU A 58 1.33 -9.44 -8.96
CA GLU A 58 0.90 -9.23 -10.33
C GLU A 58 -0.40 -8.39 -10.36
N GLN A 59 -0.32 -7.18 -10.95
CA GLN A 59 -1.44 -6.24 -11.01
C GLN A 59 -2.74 -6.86 -11.59
N ARG A 60 -2.64 -7.53 -12.73
CA ARG A 60 -3.80 -8.08 -13.45
C ARG A 60 -4.58 -9.14 -12.65
N PRO A 61 -3.96 -10.19 -12.09
CA PRO A 61 -4.68 -11.18 -11.29
C PRO A 61 -5.22 -10.58 -9.99
N VAL A 62 -4.49 -9.67 -9.33
CA VAL A 62 -4.99 -8.98 -8.12
C VAL A 62 -6.26 -8.18 -8.42
N LEU A 63 -6.25 -7.33 -9.45
CA LEU A 63 -7.42 -6.55 -9.82
C LEU A 63 -8.59 -7.45 -10.25
N ARG A 64 -8.32 -8.55 -10.95
CA ARG A 64 -9.35 -9.53 -11.32
C ARG A 64 -9.97 -10.22 -10.10
N ALA A 65 -9.15 -10.61 -9.13
CA ALA A 65 -9.62 -11.23 -7.90
C ALA A 65 -10.54 -10.28 -7.12
N ILE A 66 -10.13 -9.02 -6.99
CA ILE A 66 -10.91 -7.98 -6.30
C ILE A 66 -12.21 -7.69 -7.04
N ALA A 67 -12.17 -7.56 -8.36
CA ALA A 67 -13.39 -7.37 -9.16
C ALA A 67 -14.38 -8.55 -9.07
N ALA A 68 -13.89 -9.76 -8.79
CA ALA A 68 -14.72 -10.95 -8.69
C ALA A 68 -15.34 -11.14 -7.30
N ASP A 69 -14.62 -10.76 -6.25
CA ASP A 69 -14.99 -11.05 -4.86
C ASP A 69 -15.58 -9.85 -4.11
N SER A 70 -15.23 -8.63 -4.52
CA SER A 70 -15.54 -7.41 -3.76
C SER A 70 -16.74 -6.64 -4.32
N SER A 71 -17.45 -5.95 -3.43
CA SER A 71 -18.59 -5.10 -3.79
C SER A 71 -18.16 -3.64 -4.00
N PRO A 72 -18.87 -2.88 -4.85
CA PRO A 72 -18.60 -1.45 -4.98
C PRO A 72 -18.85 -0.71 -3.68
N GLY A 73 -17.94 0.20 -3.33
CA GLY A 73 -17.88 0.92 -2.05
C GLY A 73 -16.95 0.27 -1.02
N GLU A 74 -16.39 -0.91 -1.31
CA GLU A 74 -15.44 -1.59 -0.43
C GLU A 74 -13.98 -1.18 -0.72
N THR A 75 -13.13 -1.25 0.29
CA THR A 75 -11.68 -1.10 0.12
C THR A 75 -10.99 -2.40 0.52
N VAL A 76 -10.38 -3.05 -0.46
CA VAL A 76 -9.60 -4.28 -0.24
C VAL A 76 -8.17 -3.90 0.11
N THR A 77 -7.76 -4.20 1.33
CA THR A 77 -6.38 -4.00 1.77
C THR A 77 -5.48 -5.08 1.19
N LEU A 78 -4.44 -4.68 0.46
CA LEU A 78 -3.40 -5.57 -0.09
C LEU A 78 -2.26 -5.83 0.90
N GLY A 79 -2.12 -4.95 1.89
CA GLY A 79 -1.11 -5.07 2.95
C GLY A 79 -0.48 -3.73 3.28
N ARG A 80 0.79 -3.76 3.68
CA ARG A 80 1.56 -2.59 4.10
C ARG A 80 2.97 -2.62 3.53
N VAL A 81 3.49 -1.45 3.20
CA VAL A 81 4.84 -1.26 2.70
C VAL A 81 5.57 -0.25 3.55
N THR A 82 6.80 -0.56 3.94
CA THR A 82 7.67 0.33 4.69
C THR A 82 8.70 0.91 3.73
N LEU A 83 8.67 2.22 3.58
CA LEU A 83 9.42 2.96 2.57
C LEU A 83 10.13 4.14 3.21
N ARG A 84 11.32 4.46 2.72
CA ARG A 84 12.04 5.69 3.08
C ARG A 84 11.71 6.79 2.08
N PRO A 85 11.78 8.07 2.47
CA PRO A 85 11.49 9.20 1.58
C PRO A 85 12.46 9.31 0.39
N ASP A 86 13.60 8.62 0.43
CA ASP A 86 14.50 8.47 -0.73
C ASP A 86 14.01 7.44 -1.77
N GLY A 87 12.88 6.77 -1.51
CA GLY A 87 12.28 5.76 -2.37
C GLY A 87 12.77 4.32 -2.10
N THR A 88 13.62 4.13 -1.11
CA THR A 88 14.10 2.80 -0.72
C THR A 88 13.01 2.02 0.02
N VAL A 89 12.76 0.78 -0.42
CA VAL A 89 11.87 -0.17 0.26
C VAL A 89 12.64 -0.85 1.37
N VAL A 90 12.17 -0.70 2.60
CA VAL A 90 12.71 -1.38 3.79
C VAL A 90 11.99 -2.71 3.98
N GLU A 91 10.66 -2.69 3.94
CA GLU A 91 9.82 -3.86 4.17
C GLU A 91 8.57 -3.82 3.28
N ALA A 92 8.06 -4.99 2.91
CA ALA A 92 6.80 -5.09 2.16
C ALA A 92 6.07 -6.35 2.59
N GLU A 93 5.06 -6.18 3.43
CA GLU A 93 4.14 -7.23 3.87
C GLU A 93 2.90 -7.16 2.97
N LEU A 94 3.02 -7.73 1.77
CA LEU A 94 1.97 -7.77 0.77
C LEU A 94 1.42 -9.17 0.66
N SER A 95 0.09 -9.28 0.72
CA SER A 95 -0.61 -10.54 0.48
C SER A 95 -1.62 -10.33 -0.63
N PRO A 96 -1.64 -11.20 -1.66
CA PRO A 96 -2.72 -11.16 -2.62
C PRO A 96 -4.05 -11.38 -1.87
N PRO A 97 -5.14 -10.75 -2.29
CA PRO A 97 -6.46 -11.08 -1.77
C PRO A 97 -6.66 -12.57 -2.06
N THR A 98 -6.78 -13.38 -1.01
CA THR A 98 -7.02 -14.82 -1.14
C THR A 98 -8.35 -14.98 -1.86
N THR A 99 -8.29 -15.24 -3.16
CA THR A 99 -9.35 -15.96 -3.86
C THR A 99 -9.27 -17.40 -3.34
N ASP A 100 -9.93 -17.68 -2.22
CA ASP A 100 -10.28 -19.06 -1.88
C ASP A 100 -11.37 -19.45 -2.90
N ALA A 101 -10.95 -19.97 -4.05
CA ALA A 101 -11.83 -20.50 -5.09
C ALA A 101 -12.28 -21.93 -4.77
#